data_AF-A0A926DES4-F1
#
_entry.id   AF-A0A926DES4-F1
#
_cell.length_a   1.000
_cell.length_b   1.000
_cell.length_c   1.000
_cell.angle_alpha   90.00
_cell.angle_beta   90.00
_cell.angle_gamma   90.00
#
_symmetry.space_group_name_H-M   'P 1'
#
loop_
_entity.id
_entity.type
_entity.pdbx_description
1 polymer ?
#
loop_
_entity_poly.entity_id
_entity_poly.type
_entity_poly.pdbx_seq_one_letter_code
_entity_poly.pdbx_strand_id
1 'polypeptide(L)'
;MIKFRKLTADEIECRIQQLRPGKKDGKVYALCLLYKDARCDMRILDETVGPDNWQRRHDEHKGNLFCSVGVNVNYDKGGERWVWKEDAGAESNQDAEKGHASDSFKRACFNWGIGRELYTAPDIFFELKEGEYFSDGTDRNGKPKYKSYAKFRVAAIEYEGDAIRRVAIEDSKGNVRFCK
;
A
#
# COMPACT_ATOMS: atom_id res chain seq x y z
N MET A 1 -7.76 -12.36 20.91
CA MET A 1 -7.33 -11.08 20.32
C MET A 1 -7.82 -11.07 18.89
N ILE A 2 -8.43 -9.99 18.42
CA ILE A 2 -8.94 -9.90 17.04
C ILE A 2 -7.78 -10.13 16.08
N LYS A 3 -7.97 -11.04 15.12
CA LYS A 3 -6.98 -11.37 14.09
C LYS A 3 -7.60 -11.09 12.73
N PHE A 4 -6.97 -10.18 11.99
CA PHE A 4 -7.33 -9.89 10.60
C PHE A 4 -6.59 -10.86 9.68
N ARG A 5 -7.25 -11.28 8.58
CA ARG A 5 -6.62 -12.12 7.56
C ARG A 5 -5.56 -11.33 6.78
N LYS A 6 -4.72 -12.07 6.04
CA LYS A 6 -3.77 -11.50 5.08
C LYS A 6 -4.50 -11.01 3.83
N LEU A 7 -3.90 -10.02 3.18
CA LEU A 7 -4.37 -9.50 1.90
C LEU A 7 -4.28 -10.58 0.81
N THR A 8 -5.24 -10.60 -0.11
CA THR A 8 -5.13 -11.39 -1.34
C THR A 8 -4.41 -10.60 -2.43
N ALA A 9 -3.97 -11.26 -3.49
CA ALA A 9 -3.22 -10.60 -4.57
C ALA A 9 -4.00 -9.43 -5.21
N ASP A 10 -5.32 -9.56 -5.38
CA ASP A 10 -6.21 -8.55 -5.95
C ASP A 10 -6.49 -7.36 -5.01
N GLU A 11 -6.16 -7.50 -3.72
CA GLU A 11 -6.27 -6.43 -2.72
C GLU A 11 -4.99 -5.58 -2.62
N ILE A 12 -3.95 -5.94 -3.36
CA ILE A 12 -2.63 -5.30 -3.32
C ILE A 12 -2.34 -4.63 -4.65
N GLU A 13 -2.08 -3.33 -4.58
CA GLU A 13 -1.61 -2.52 -5.70
C GLU A 13 -0.08 -2.51 -5.76
N CYS A 14 0.46 -2.56 -6.99
CA CYS A 14 1.89 -2.42 -7.26
C CYS A 14 2.14 -1.10 -8.00
N ARG A 15 2.82 -0.16 -7.36
CA ARG A 15 3.11 1.17 -7.93
C ARG A 15 4.59 1.41 -8.08
N ILE A 16 4.96 2.05 -9.19
CA ILE A 16 6.29 2.60 -9.39
C ILE A 16 6.54 3.70 -8.35
N GLN A 17 7.51 3.46 -7.47
CA GLN A 17 7.99 4.44 -6.50
C GLN A 17 9.06 5.32 -7.14
N GLN A 18 10.01 4.69 -7.85
CA GLN A 18 11.14 5.39 -8.43
C GLN A 18 11.58 4.72 -9.73
N LEU A 19 12.00 5.54 -10.70
CA LEU A 19 12.69 5.09 -11.90
C LEU A 19 14.18 5.35 -11.75
N ARG A 20 15.01 4.37 -12.13
CA ARG A 20 16.47 4.46 -12.05
C ARG A 20 17.09 4.13 -13.40
N PRO A 21 17.96 4.99 -13.96
CA PRO A 21 18.77 4.60 -15.09
C PRO A 21 19.72 3.47 -14.70
N GLY A 22 19.85 2.48 -15.57
CA GLY A 22 20.89 1.47 -15.50
C GLY A 22 22.25 2.11 -15.75
N LYS A 23 23.26 1.71 -14.96
CA LYS A 23 24.56 2.36 -14.96
C LYS A 23 25.39 2.11 -16.23
N LYS A 24 25.08 1.07 -17.00
CA LYS A 24 25.96 0.55 -18.07
C LYS A 24 25.24 0.11 -19.35
N ASP A 25 23.92 0.00 -19.34
CA ASP A 25 23.13 -0.68 -20.37
C ASP A 25 22.15 0.26 -21.10
N GLY A 26 22.05 1.53 -20.69
CA GLY A 26 21.07 2.47 -21.23
C GLY A 26 19.62 2.13 -20.89
N LYS A 27 19.39 1.13 -20.04
CA LYS A 27 18.05 0.65 -19.65
C LYS A 27 17.49 1.48 -18.50
N VAL A 28 16.19 1.41 -18.29
CA VAL A 28 15.52 2.04 -17.15
C VAL A 28 14.84 0.97 -16.32
N TYR A 29 15.05 1.03 -15.01
CA TYR A 29 14.49 0.09 -14.06
C TYR A 29 13.46 0.79 -13.17
N ALA A 30 12.39 0.08 -12.85
CA ALA A 30 11.39 0.51 -11.89
C ALA A 30 11.64 -0.15 -10.54
N LEU A 31 11.73 0.67 -9.50
CA LEU A 31 11.53 0.25 -8.11
C LEU A 31 10.05 0.41 -7.79
N CYS A 32 9.39 -0.69 -7.45
CA CYS A 32 7.97 -0.72 -7.14
C CYS A 32 7.73 -0.98 -5.65
N LEU A 33 6.58 -0.49 -5.16
CA LEU A 33 6.08 -0.74 -3.82
C LEU A 33 4.71 -1.40 -3.88
N LEU A 34 4.47 -2.28 -2.91
CA LEU A 34 3.16 -2.86 -2.64
C LEU A 34 2.41 -2.01 -1.64
N TYR A 35 1.14 -1.71 -1.93
CA TYR A 35 0.26 -0.99 -1.01
C TYR A 35 -1.19 -1.42 -1.20
N LYS A 36 -2.05 -1.14 -0.22
CA LYS A 36 -3.50 -1.29 -0.33
C LYS A 36 -4.18 0.07 -0.41
N ASP A 37 -5.39 0.08 -0.95
CA ASP A 37 -6.29 1.23 -0.88
C ASP A 37 -7.10 1.22 0.43
N ALA A 38 -7.80 2.33 0.72
CA ALA A 38 -8.61 2.44 1.94
C ALA A 38 -9.86 1.53 1.90
N ARG A 39 -10.35 1.16 0.72
CA ARG A 39 -11.54 0.29 0.60
C ARG A 39 -11.22 -1.14 0.99
N CYS A 40 -9.99 -1.58 0.75
CA CYS A 40 -9.46 -2.84 1.25
C CYS A 40 -9.56 -2.93 2.78
N ASP A 41 -9.12 -1.89 3.49
CA ASP A 41 -9.24 -1.85 4.96
C ASP A 41 -10.69 -1.91 5.43
N MET A 42 -11.60 -1.16 4.78
CA MET A 42 -13.03 -1.17 5.11
C MET A 42 -13.64 -2.57 4.92
N ARG A 43 -13.37 -3.23 3.78
CA ARG A 43 -13.86 -4.59 3.53
C ARG A 43 -13.36 -5.59 4.57
N ILE A 44 -12.08 -5.51 4.96
CA ILE A 44 -11.49 -6.42 5.94
C ILE A 44 -12.07 -6.18 7.33
N LEU A 45 -12.35 -4.92 7.70
CA LEU A 45 -13.05 -4.59 8.94
C LEU A 45 -14.48 -5.15 8.93
N ASP A 46 -15.25 -4.89 7.86
CA ASP A 46 -16.61 -5.41 7.68
C ASP A 46 -16.64 -6.94 7.74
N GLU A 47 -15.72 -7.61 7.04
CA GLU A 47 -15.61 -9.08 7.02
C GLU A 47 -15.26 -9.66 8.39
N THR A 48 -14.37 -9.01 9.14
CA THR A 48 -13.82 -9.58 10.38
C THR A 48 -14.70 -9.31 11.60
N VAL A 49 -15.22 -8.10 11.74
CA VAL A 49 -15.97 -7.69 12.94
C VAL A 49 -17.42 -7.31 12.63
N GLY A 50 -17.78 -7.12 11.37
CA GLY A 50 -19.08 -6.60 10.96
C GLY A 50 -19.10 -5.07 10.90
N PRO A 51 -19.89 -4.47 9.99
CA PRO A 51 -19.90 -3.02 9.75
C PRO A 51 -20.30 -2.20 10.97
N ASP A 52 -21.11 -2.76 11.88
CA ASP A 52 -21.55 -2.07 13.11
C ASP A 52 -20.52 -2.11 14.24
N ASN A 53 -19.44 -2.89 14.11
CA ASN A 53 -18.46 -3.14 15.17
C ASN A 53 -17.09 -2.48 14.92
N TRP A 54 -17.01 -1.60 13.95
CA TRP A 54 -15.88 -0.69 13.78
C TRP A 54 -16.36 0.72 13.50
N GLN A 55 -15.52 1.69 13.84
CA GLN A 55 -15.80 3.10 13.62
C GLN A 55 -14.51 3.83 13.31
N ARG A 56 -14.62 4.93 12.57
CA ARG A 56 -13.51 5.83 12.27
C ARG A 56 -13.87 7.26 12.59
N ARG A 57 -12.87 8.01 13.07
CA ARG A 57 -12.94 9.46 13.16
C ARG A 57 -11.62 10.07 12.70
N HIS A 58 -11.71 11.34 12.30
CA HIS A 58 -10.59 12.14 11.87
C HIS A 58 -10.51 13.37 12.77
N ASP A 59 -9.34 13.60 13.34
CA ASP A 59 -9.08 14.68 14.28
C ASP A 59 -7.83 15.44 13.79
N GLU A 60 -7.85 16.78 13.84
CA GLU A 60 -6.68 17.59 13.49
C GLU A 60 -5.97 18.07 14.76
N HIS A 61 -4.66 17.85 14.83
CA HIS A 61 -3.83 18.36 15.91
C HIS A 61 -2.61 19.09 15.35
N LYS A 62 -2.52 20.40 15.62
CA LYS A 62 -1.42 21.28 15.16
C LYS A 62 -1.20 21.24 13.64
N GLY A 63 -2.28 21.20 12.86
CA GLY A 63 -2.23 21.13 11.40
C GLY A 63 -2.00 19.74 10.82
N ASN A 64 -1.82 18.71 11.65
CA ASN A 64 -1.72 17.32 11.20
C ASN A 64 -3.05 16.59 11.37
N LEU A 65 -3.54 15.97 10.30
CA LEU A 65 -4.75 15.16 10.32
C LEU A 65 -4.43 13.72 10.75
N PHE A 66 -5.00 13.31 11.88
CA PHE A 66 -4.96 11.96 12.44
C PHE A 66 -6.23 11.19 12.08
N CYS A 67 -6.11 9.87 11.98
CA CYS A 67 -7.26 8.98 11.94
C CYS A 67 -7.22 8.03 13.11
N SER A 68 -8.34 7.93 13.83
CA SER A 68 -8.58 6.99 14.91
C SER A 68 -9.56 5.92 14.42
N VAL A 69 -9.16 4.65 14.46
CA VAL A 69 -9.99 3.49 14.13
C VAL A 69 -10.30 2.71 15.41
N GLY A 70 -11.59 2.65 15.74
CA GLY A 70 -12.13 1.94 16.89
C GLY A 70 -12.71 0.60 16.48
N VAL A 71 -12.45 -0.45 17.27
CA VAL A 71 -13.06 -1.78 17.09
C VAL A 71 -13.69 -2.22 18.40
N ASN A 72 -14.93 -2.72 18.34
CA ASN A 72 -15.59 -3.33 19.50
C ASN A 72 -14.97 -4.71 19.75
N VAL A 73 -14.12 -4.85 20.77
CA VAL A 73 -13.42 -6.11 21.05
C VAL A 73 -14.27 -7.16 21.75
N ASN A 74 -15.54 -6.86 22.03
CA ASN A 74 -16.53 -7.75 22.61
C ASN A 74 -17.71 -8.03 21.65
N TYR A 75 -17.55 -7.76 20.34
CA TYR A 75 -18.59 -7.94 19.33
C TYR A 75 -19.17 -9.37 19.29
N ASP A 76 -18.36 -10.37 19.60
CA ASP A 76 -18.71 -11.79 19.65
C ASP A 76 -19.35 -12.22 20.99
N LYS A 77 -19.35 -11.34 22.00
CA LYS A 77 -19.79 -11.62 23.38
C LYS A 77 -21.04 -10.83 23.78
N GLY A 78 -21.61 -10.04 22.87
CA GLY A 78 -22.80 -9.23 23.14
C GLY A 78 -22.57 -8.05 24.07
N GLY A 79 -21.35 -7.52 24.15
CA GLY A 79 -21.01 -6.35 24.97
C GLY A 79 -20.28 -5.27 24.18
N GLU A 80 -20.22 -4.07 24.76
CA GLU A 80 -19.51 -2.94 24.17
C GLU A 80 -18.16 -2.74 24.85
N ARG A 81 -17.07 -2.85 24.09
CA ARG A 81 -15.74 -2.42 24.53
C ARG A 81 -14.94 -1.91 23.34
N TRP A 82 -14.91 -0.60 23.16
CA TRP A 82 -14.13 0.05 22.11
C TRP A 82 -12.66 0.16 22.50
N VAL A 83 -11.80 -0.40 21.66
CA VAL A 83 -10.36 -0.11 21.67
C VAL A 83 -10.07 0.73 20.44
N TRP A 84 -9.21 1.74 20.58
CA TRP A 84 -8.88 2.69 19.51
C TRP A 84 -7.40 2.61 19.17
N LYS A 85 -7.08 2.73 17.88
CA LYS A 85 -5.72 2.90 17.39
C LYS A 85 -5.68 4.06 16.43
N GLU A 86 -4.64 4.86 16.52
CA GLU A 86 -4.51 6.13 15.81
C GLU A 86 -3.19 6.19 15.06
N ASP A 87 -3.18 6.91 13.93
CA ASP A 87 -1.96 7.30 13.23
C ASP A 87 -2.18 8.58 12.41
N ALA A 88 -1.09 9.25 12.07
CA ALA A 88 -1.09 10.44 11.21
C ALA A 88 -0.83 10.05 9.76
N GLY A 89 -1.41 10.78 8.81
CA GLY A 89 -1.06 10.67 7.40
C GLY A 89 0.24 11.41 7.09
N ALA A 90 0.80 11.19 5.90
CA ALA A 90 1.82 12.06 5.33
C ALA A 90 1.21 12.98 4.25
N GLU A 91 1.60 14.26 4.24
CA GLU A 91 1.21 15.22 3.19
C GLU A 91 1.62 14.74 1.80
N SER A 92 0.65 14.79 0.87
CA SER A 92 0.87 14.45 -0.54
C SER A 92 0.60 15.67 -1.43
N ASN A 93 1.40 15.83 -2.49
CA ASN A 93 1.41 17.02 -3.36
C ASN A 93 0.20 17.14 -4.33
N GLN A 94 -0.80 16.24 -4.28
CA GLN A 94 -2.02 16.32 -5.10
C GLN A 94 -3.24 16.01 -4.23
N ASP A 95 -4.25 16.89 -4.25
CA ASP A 95 -5.44 16.86 -3.36
C ASP A 95 -5.08 16.50 -1.92
N ALA A 96 -4.19 17.32 -1.33
CA ALA A 96 -3.47 17.06 -0.10
C ALA A 96 -4.37 16.49 1.00
N GLU A 97 -5.56 17.08 1.22
CA GLU A 97 -6.49 16.66 2.27
C GLU A 97 -7.08 15.24 2.06
N LYS A 98 -7.51 14.91 0.83
CA LYS A 98 -8.13 13.60 0.54
C LYS A 98 -7.11 12.47 0.56
N GLY A 99 -5.89 12.75 0.08
CA GLY A 99 -4.75 11.85 0.18
C GLY A 99 -4.36 11.60 1.65
N HIS A 100 -4.27 12.67 2.45
CA HIS A 100 -3.90 12.59 3.87
C HIS A 100 -4.90 11.80 4.70
N ALA A 101 -6.21 12.03 4.50
CA ALA A 101 -7.25 11.33 5.23
C ALA A 101 -7.26 9.82 4.95
N SER A 102 -6.97 9.42 3.71
CA SER A 102 -6.88 8.02 3.31
C SER A 102 -5.61 7.37 3.86
N ASP A 103 -4.48 8.07 3.82
CA ASP A 103 -3.22 7.56 4.34
C ASP A 103 -3.27 7.36 5.86
N SER A 104 -3.76 8.36 6.61
CA SER A 104 -3.92 8.24 8.07
C SER A 104 -4.83 7.07 8.47
N PHE A 105 -5.93 6.85 7.74
CA PHE A 105 -6.81 5.71 7.96
C PHE A 105 -6.10 4.37 7.72
N LYS A 106 -5.42 4.22 6.58
CA LYS A 106 -4.66 2.99 6.28
C LYS A 106 -3.59 2.70 7.34
N ARG A 107 -2.97 3.75 7.89
CA ARG A 107 -1.96 3.65 8.94
C ARG A 107 -2.54 3.25 10.29
N ALA A 108 -3.68 3.82 10.68
CA ALA A 108 -4.43 3.33 11.84
C ALA A 108 -4.86 1.85 11.69
N CYS A 109 -5.23 1.42 10.48
CA CYS A 109 -5.51 0.01 10.18
C CYS A 109 -4.26 -0.89 10.23
N PHE A 110 -3.06 -0.39 9.84
CA PHE A 110 -1.81 -1.12 10.10
C PHE A 110 -1.58 -1.33 11.60
N ASN A 111 -1.93 -0.37 12.44
CA ASN A 111 -1.85 -0.54 13.90
C ASN A 111 -2.77 -1.67 14.38
N TRP A 112 -3.90 -1.93 13.71
CA TRP A 112 -4.78 -3.08 13.97
C TRP A 112 -4.24 -4.42 13.46
N GLY A 113 -3.32 -4.41 12.51
CA GLY A 113 -2.73 -5.61 11.91
C GLY A 113 -3.05 -5.78 10.43
N ILE A 114 -3.93 -4.95 9.86
CA ILE A 114 -4.41 -5.10 8.48
C ILE A 114 -3.31 -4.66 7.51
N GLY A 115 -2.79 -5.58 6.71
CA GLY A 115 -1.78 -5.31 5.69
C GLY A 115 -0.35 -5.09 6.23
N ARG A 116 -0.04 -5.50 7.47
CA ARG A 116 1.33 -5.40 8.03
C ARG A 116 2.34 -6.22 7.24
N GLU A 117 1.92 -7.30 6.62
CA GLU A 117 2.71 -8.14 5.73
C GLU A 117 3.33 -7.34 4.57
N LEU A 118 2.73 -6.23 4.14
CA LEU A 118 3.27 -5.40 3.05
C LEU A 118 4.65 -4.83 3.38
N TYR A 119 4.97 -4.63 4.66
CA TYR A 119 6.30 -4.20 5.11
C TYR A 119 7.38 -5.27 5.00
N THR A 120 7.00 -6.52 4.70
CA THR A 120 7.91 -7.64 4.50
C THR A 120 8.17 -7.93 3.02
N ALA A 121 7.60 -7.12 2.12
CA ALA A 121 7.80 -7.28 0.69
C ALA A 121 9.30 -7.21 0.33
N PRO A 122 9.78 -8.07 -0.60
CA PRO A 122 11.14 -7.95 -1.10
C PRO A 122 11.30 -6.66 -1.92
N ASP A 123 12.55 -6.28 -2.20
CA ASP A 123 12.82 -5.21 -3.17
C ASP A 123 12.32 -5.62 -4.57
N ILE A 124 11.19 -5.05 -4.99
CA ILE A 124 10.61 -5.28 -6.31
C ILE A 124 11.27 -4.31 -7.29
N PHE A 125 12.29 -4.81 -7.99
CA PHE A 125 13.09 -4.02 -8.92
C PHE A 125 13.30 -4.78 -10.23
N PHE A 126 12.84 -4.21 -11.34
CA PHE A 126 12.93 -4.85 -12.66
C PHE A 126 13.03 -3.83 -13.80
N GLU A 127 13.52 -4.30 -14.95
CA GLU A 127 13.68 -3.49 -16.17
C GLU A 127 12.32 -3.14 -16.78
N LEU A 128 12.17 -1.88 -17.19
CA LEU A 128 11.07 -1.41 -18.04
C LEU A 128 11.38 -1.70 -19.51
N LYS A 129 10.37 -2.16 -20.25
CA LYS A 129 10.44 -2.39 -21.69
C LYS A 129 10.44 -1.05 -22.43
N GLU A 130 10.90 -1.09 -23.68
CA GLU A 130 10.80 0.06 -24.58
C GLU A 130 9.34 0.52 -24.71
N GLY A 131 9.13 1.84 -24.67
CA GLY A 131 7.80 2.46 -24.67
C GLY A 131 7.09 2.51 -23.31
N GLU A 132 7.63 1.87 -22.26
CA GLU A 132 7.07 1.98 -20.90
C GLU A 132 7.60 3.20 -20.13
N TYR A 133 8.63 3.86 -20.64
CA TYR A 133 9.23 5.05 -20.03
C TYR A 133 9.61 6.09 -21.09
N PHE A 134 9.74 7.33 -20.65
CA PHE A 134 10.18 8.46 -21.47
C PHE A 134 11.02 9.42 -20.65
N SER A 135 11.89 10.18 -21.32
CA SER A 135 12.72 11.20 -20.68
C SER A 135 11.87 12.33 -20.10
N ASP A 136 12.18 12.75 -18.87
CA ASP A 136 11.51 13.82 -18.14
C ASP A 136 12.54 14.86 -17.63
N GLY A 137 13.43 15.26 -18.55
CA GLY A 137 14.52 16.19 -18.29
C GLY A 137 15.64 15.60 -17.43
N THR A 138 16.23 16.42 -16.57
CA THR A 138 17.31 16.03 -15.67
C THR A 138 16.95 16.32 -14.21
N ASP A 139 17.55 15.56 -13.28
CA ASP A 139 17.51 15.87 -11.86
C ASP A 139 18.39 17.10 -11.52
N ARG A 140 18.38 17.49 -10.24
CA ARG A 140 19.18 18.63 -9.73
C ARG A 140 20.69 18.45 -9.92
N ASN A 141 21.16 17.24 -10.17
CA ASN A 141 22.57 16.90 -10.40
C ASN A 141 22.88 16.69 -11.89
N GLY A 142 21.96 17.04 -12.80
CA GLY A 142 22.12 16.88 -14.24
C GLY A 142 21.96 15.44 -14.75
N LYS A 143 21.49 14.49 -13.93
CA LYS A 143 21.28 13.11 -14.36
C LYS A 143 19.93 12.97 -15.08
N PRO A 144 19.81 12.11 -16.11
CA PRO A 144 18.55 11.87 -16.79
C PRO A 144 17.45 11.43 -15.82
N LYS A 145 16.32 12.12 -15.88
CA LYS A 145 15.10 11.76 -15.16
C LYS A 145 14.14 11.09 -16.14
N TYR A 146 13.39 10.12 -15.65
CA TYR A 146 12.41 9.40 -16.46
C TYR A 146 11.03 9.49 -15.81
N LYS A 147 10.01 9.28 -16.64
CA LYS A 147 8.64 9.09 -16.21
C LYS A 147 8.07 7.86 -16.90
N SER A 148 7.14 7.19 -16.21
CA SER A 148 6.48 5.98 -16.70
C SER A 148 5.02 6.03 -16.28
N TYR A 149 4.14 5.55 -17.16
CA TYR A 149 2.73 5.30 -16.87
C TYR A 149 2.40 3.81 -16.94
N ALA A 150 3.40 2.94 -16.97
CA ALA A 150 3.20 1.51 -16.96
C ALA A 150 2.47 1.11 -15.67
N LYS A 151 1.51 0.19 -15.83
CA LYS A 151 0.72 -0.35 -14.73
C LYS A 151 1.12 -1.79 -14.50
N PHE A 152 1.24 -2.13 -13.23
CA PHE A 152 1.58 -3.48 -12.78
C PHE A 152 0.55 -3.94 -11.77
N ARG A 153 0.35 -5.26 -11.70
CA ARG A 153 -0.53 -5.89 -10.72
C ARG A 153 0.20 -7.02 -10.01
N VAL A 154 -0.22 -7.30 -8.78
CA VAL A 154 0.20 -8.53 -8.09
C VAL A 154 -0.60 -9.68 -8.70
N ALA A 155 0.09 -10.61 -9.35
CA ALA A 155 -0.52 -11.77 -9.98
C ALA A 155 -0.67 -12.94 -9.01
N ALA A 156 0.31 -13.10 -8.12
CA ALA A 156 0.28 -14.11 -7.07
C ALA A 156 1.05 -13.60 -5.84
N ILE A 157 0.61 -14.04 -4.67
CA ILE A 157 1.28 -13.77 -3.40
C ILE A 157 1.13 -14.97 -2.47
N GLU A 158 2.20 -15.34 -1.78
CA GLU A 158 2.21 -16.40 -0.78
C GLU A 158 2.86 -15.90 0.50
N TYR A 159 2.33 -16.36 1.64
CA TYR A 159 2.75 -15.95 2.96
C TYR A 159 3.31 -17.13 3.75
N GLU A 160 4.36 -16.85 4.54
CA GLU A 160 4.84 -17.74 5.60
C GLU A 160 4.70 -16.98 6.92
N GLY A 161 3.69 -17.36 7.72
CA GLY A 161 3.31 -16.59 8.90
C GLY A 161 2.84 -15.18 8.55
N ASP A 162 3.57 -14.17 9.03
CA ASP A 162 3.28 -12.75 8.78
C ASP A 162 4.10 -12.15 7.62
N ALA A 163 4.97 -12.93 6.98
CA ALA A 163 5.89 -12.46 5.95
C ALA A 163 5.50 -12.91 4.54
N ILE A 164 5.69 -12.03 3.55
CA ILE A 164 5.59 -12.35 2.13
C ILE A 164 6.75 -13.26 1.76
N ARG A 165 6.44 -14.50 1.39
CA ARG A 165 7.44 -15.48 0.98
C ARG A 165 7.61 -15.54 -0.53
N ARG A 166 6.51 -15.42 -1.27
CA ARG A 166 6.53 -15.31 -2.73
C ARG A 166 5.64 -14.18 -3.22
N VAL A 167 6.09 -13.49 -4.28
CA VAL A 167 5.29 -12.50 -4.98
C VAL A 167 5.62 -12.48 -6.48
N ALA A 168 4.58 -12.51 -7.30
CA ALA A 168 4.67 -12.36 -8.75
C ALA A 168 3.98 -11.07 -9.19
N ILE A 169 4.66 -10.28 -10.02
CA ILE A 169 4.16 -9.02 -10.58
C ILE A 169 4.04 -9.16 -12.08
N GLU A 170 2.91 -8.75 -12.65
CA GLU A 170 2.65 -8.79 -14.08
C GLU A 170 2.36 -7.41 -14.67
N ASP A 171 2.68 -7.25 -15.94
CA ASP A 171 2.22 -6.10 -16.74
C ASP A 171 0.77 -6.28 -17.23
N SER A 172 0.20 -5.24 -17.85
CA SER A 172 -1.18 -5.24 -18.35
C SER A 172 -1.47 -6.28 -19.44
N LYS A 173 -0.42 -6.91 -20.01
CA LYS A 173 -0.54 -7.97 -21.01
C LYS A 173 -0.38 -9.37 -20.39
N GLY A 174 -0.29 -9.47 -19.06
CA GLY A 174 -0.11 -10.73 -18.34
C GLY A 174 1.32 -11.28 -18.38
N ASN A 175 2.31 -10.49 -18.81
CA ASN A 175 3.70 -10.95 -18.75
C ASN A 175 4.25 -10.74 -17.36
N VAL A 176 4.85 -11.79 -16.79
CA VAL A 176 5.56 -11.70 -15.50
C VAL A 176 6.78 -10.79 -15.64
N ARG A 177 6.86 -9.79 -14.76
CA ARG A 177 7.93 -8.78 -14.69
C ARG A 177 8.85 -8.98 -13.50
N PHE A 178 8.32 -9.59 -12.45
CA PHE A 178 9.07 -9.93 -11.25
C PHE A 178 8.45 -11.19 -10.64
N CYS A 179 9.29 -12.09 -10.16
CA CYS A 179 8.88 -13.26 -9.40
C CYS A 179 10.00 -13.59 -8.40
N LYS A 180 9.66 -13.68 -7.12
CA LYS A 180 10.58 -14.06 -6.05
C LYS A 180 9.83 -14.85 -5.00
#